data_AF-A0A1E3K9P2-F1
#
_entry.id   AF-A0A1E3K9P2-F1
#
_cell.length_a   1.000
_cell.length_b   1.000
_cell.length_c   1.000
_cell.angle_alpha   90.00
_cell.angle_beta   90.00
_cell.angle_gamma   90.00
#
_symmetry.space_group_name_H-M   'P 1'
#
loop_
_entity.id
_entity.type
_entity.pdbx_description
1 polymer ?
#
loop_
_entity_poly.entity_id
_entity_poly.type
_entity_poly.pdbx_seq_one_letter_code
_entity_poly.pdbx_strand_id
1 'polypeptide(L)'
;MAPFAARLLRSPLLPTSVVASTLYMSSASLAADEGKAPAAPSVFPGRSSSGEKLPIYPTPEHTPTVTLVETHNPIVPYITQSREAVSGVLGDAKGAVQGGVSKWISFERGVEREVKSVLPSDEPLNPGLIYVLISGLSGSVLTRTRSLPIRFLAPPIFTLLAFPYFLPKTSHNIRSYFSNLENKHFPEFAAKHDHIVQTGIAHTSGLFYRIGDAAEDAREWGHKAVEGVEKTTGLRLGEAVSRVEKEQGRLAEQKAVAVPVQKYETVGYVVEQKPVAEVVAPVEPKVEKKLV
;
A
#
# COMPACT_ATOMS: atom_id res chain seq x y z
N MET A 1 13.75 26.14 11.44
CA MET A 1 12.64 25.48 10.71
C MET A 1 11.91 26.54 9.90
N ALA A 2 12.03 26.50 8.58
CA ALA A 2 11.44 27.45 7.64
C ALA A 2 10.54 26.69 6.65
N PRO A 3 9.38 27.24 6.25
CA PRO A 3 8.31 26.49 5.62
C PRO A 3 8.52 26.25 4.12
N PHE A 4 8.13 25.03 3.73
CA PHE A 4 8.13 24.48 2.38
C PHE A 4 6.88 24.94 1.61
N ALA A 5 6.86 26.17 1.10
CA ALA A 5 5.74 26.64 0.28
C ALA A 5 6.16 27.77 -0.67
N ALA A 6 6.83 27.43 -1.78
CA ALA A 6 6.86 28.21 -3.03
C ALA A 6 7.79 27.55 -4.05
N ARG A 7 7.30 26.64 -4.89
CA ARG A 7 7.95 26.29 -6.17
C ARG A 7 7.08 25.39 -7.05
N LEU A 8 6.01 25.95 -7.60
CA LEU A 8 5.33 25.38 -8.76
C LEU A 8 4.94 26.52 -9.68
N LEU A 9 5.88 26.89 -10.56
CA LEU A 9 5.65 27.63 -11.83
C LEU A 9 7.03 27.90 -12.43
N ARG A 10 7.52 26.95 -13.23
CA ARG A 10 8.53 27.20 -14.28
C ARG A 10 8.38 26.10 -15.31
N SER A 11 7.53 26.38 -16.30
CA SER A 11 7.57 25.78 -17.61
C SER A 11 8.92 26.12 -18.29
N PRO A 12 9.56 25.18 -19.01
CA PRO A 12 10.55 25.56 -20.00
C PRO A 12 9.84 25.81 -21.34
N LEU A 13 10.02 27.05 -21.78
CA LEU A 13 9.72 27.59 -23.10
C LEU A 13 10.45 26.81 -24.20
N LEU A 14 9.76 26.69 -25.34
CA LEU A 14 10.26 26.27 -26.64
C LEU A 14 11.59 26.97 -27.01
N PRO A 15 12.56 26.27 -27.60
CA PRO A 15 13.54 26.91 -28.48
C PRO A 15 13.02 26.87 -29.92
N THR A 16 12.38 27.97 -30.34
CA THR A 16 12.29 28.37 -31.75
C THR A 16 13.68 28.81 -32.22
N SER A 17 14.41 27.97 -32.93
CA SER A 17 15.63 28.35 -33.65
C SER A 17 15.52 27.92 -35.11
N VAL A 18 15.02 28.86 -35.90
CA VAL A 18 15.42 29.21 -37.27
C VAL A 18 16.65 28.47 -37.79
N VAL A 19 16.47 27.63 -38.81
CA VAL A 19 17.47 27.45 -39.88
C VAL A 19 16.71 27.33 -41.21
N ALA A 20 16.56 28.47 -41.88
CA ALA A 20 16.18 28.54 -43.28
C ALA A 20 17.41 28.21 -44.13
N SER A 21 17.52 26.96 -44.57
CA SER A 21 18.52 26.54 -45.56
C SER A 21 17.93 26.68 -46.96
N THR A 22 18.08 27.87 -47.54
CA THR A 22 17.85 28.14 -48.97
C THR A 22 18.92 27.40 -49.78
N LEU A 23 18.50 26.41 -50.57
CA LEU A 23 19.33 25.74 -51.57
C LEU A 23 19.59 26.70 -52.74
N TYR A 24 20.80 27.27 -52.79
CA TYR A 24 21.34 27.88 -54.01
C TYR A 24 21.69 26.75 -54.99
N MET A 25 20.87 26.54 -56.02
CA MET A 25 21.24 25.80 -57.22
C MET A 25 22.29 26.62 -57.98
N SER A 26 23.57 26.23 -57.85
CA SER A 26 24.63 26.69 -58.74
C SER A 26 24.52 25.90 -60.05
N SER A 27 24.04 26.56 -61.10
CA SER A 27 24.14 26.08 -62.47
C SER A 27 25.58 26.29 -62.94
N ALA A 28 26.33 25.19 -63.09
CA ALA A 28 27.61 25.22 -63.77
C ALA A 28 27.38 25.39 -65.28
N SER A 29 27.73 26.58 -65.78
CA SER A 29 27.80 26.89 -67.19
C SER A 29 28.90 26.05 -67.84
N LEU A 30 28.52 25.19 -68.78
CA LEU A 30 29.44 24.44 -69.64
C LEU A 30 30.08 25.43 -70.62
N ALA A 31 31.26 25.94 -70.27
CA ALA A 31 32.07 26.73 -71.19
C ALA A 31 32.78 25.79 -72.17
N ALA A 32 32.41 25.91 -73.45
CA ALA A 32 33.14 25.30 -74.55
C ALA A 32 34.48 26.03 -74.70
N ASP A 33 35.57 25.35 -74.33
CA ASP A 33 36.94 25.78 -74.63
C ASP A 33 37.28 25.34 -76.06
N GLU A 34 37.11 26.25 -77.02
CA GLU A 34 37.67 26.12 -78.37
C GLU A 34 39.19 26.32 -78.31
N GLY A 35 39.89 25.27 -77.89
CA GLY A 35 41.35 25.22 -77.79
C GLY A 35 41.96 24.29 -78.84
N LYS A 36 42.22 24.83 -80.04
CA LYS A 36 43.36 24.54 -80.94
C LYS A 36 43.86 23.07 -80.98
N ALA A 37 43.44 22.34 -82.01
CA ALA A 37 43.98 21.03 -82.36
C ALA A 37 45.52 21.05 -82.52
N PRO A 38 46.29 20.25 -81.77
CA PRO A 38 47.66 19.91 -82.15
C PRO A 38 47.61 18.97 -83.36
N ALA A 39 48.47 19.23 -84.35
CA ALA A 39 48.63 18.41 -85.54
C ALA A 39 48.69 16.92 -85.17
N ALA A 40 47.83 16.11 -85.78
CA ALA A 40 47.76 14.68 -85.55
C ALA A 40 49.13 14.02 -85.89
N PRO A 41 49.82 13.38 -84.93
CA PRO A 41 50.90 12.47 -85.26
C PRO A 41 50.31 11.25 -85.96
N SER A 42 50.95 10.78 -87.03
CA SER A 42 50.56 9.57 -87.75
C SER A 42 50.52 8.38 -86.80
N VAL A 43 49.31 7.87 -86.56
CA VAL A 43 49.09 6.70 -85.68
C VAL A 43 49.47 5.44 -86.45
N PHE A 44 50.65 4.90 -86.17
CA PHE A 44 51.02 3.55 -86.59
C PHE A 44 50.44 2.53 -85.60
N PRO A 45 49.73 1.48 -86.06
CA PRO A 45 49.21 0.46 -85.17
C PRO A 45 50.35 -0.22 -84.40
N GLY A 46 50.26 -0.24 -83.07
CA GLY A 46 51.25 -0.86 -82.19
C GLY A 46 52.32 0.08 -81.61
N ARG A 47 52.18 1.40 -81.77
CA ARG A 47 53.03 2.40 -81.08
C ARG A 47 52.20 3.43 -80.31
N SER A 48 52.73 3.92 -79.18
CA SER A 48 52.16 5.00 -78.38
C SER A 48 52.23 6.35 -79.10
N SER A 49 51.55 7.37 -78.59
CA SER A 49 51.64 8.76 -79.10
C SER A 49 53.05 9.36 -78.98
N SER A 50 53.91 8.80 -78.13
CA SER A 50 55.35 9.12 -78.03
C SER A 50 56.24 8.33 -79.00
N GLY A 51 55.66 7.42 -79.81
CA GLY A 51 56.38 6.62 -80.81
C GLY A 51 57.00 5.32 -80.27
N GLU A 52 56.78 4.96 -79.01
CA GLU A 52 57.29 3.75 -78.39
C GLU A 52 56.42 2.53 -78.70
N LYS A 53 57.00 1.34 -78.84
CA LYS A 53 56.27 0.11 -79.19
C LYS A 53 55.41 -0.34 -78.00
N LEU A 54 54.10 -0.45 -78.21
CA LEU A 54 53.19 -0.94 -77.18
C LEU A 54 53.53 -2.41 -76.87
N PRO A 55 53.70 -2.78 -75.59
CA PRO A 55 54.01 -4.15 -75.21
C PRO A 55 52.83 -5.07 -75.53
N ILE A 56 53.14 -6.22 -76.15
CA ILE A 56 52.16 -7.25 -76.55
C ILE A 56 51.77 -8.14 -75.36
N TYR A 57 52.58 -8.15 -74.30
CA TYR A 57 52.35 -8.96 -73.10
C TYR A 57 52.02 -8.06 -71.90
N PRO A 58 51.08 -8.49 -71.02
CA PRO A 58 50.80 -7.79 -69.79
C PRO A 58 52.04 -7.87 -68.89
N THR A 59 52.74 -6.75 -68.77
CA THR A 59 53.90 -6.60 -67.89
C THR A 59 53.36 -6.12 -66.53
N PRO A 60 53.87 -6.59 -65.38
CA PRO A 60 53.35 -6.23 -64.06
C PRO A 60 53.34 -4.72 -63.80
N GLU A 61 54.17 -3.95 -64.51
CA GLU A 61 54.24 -2.48 -64.43
C GLU A 61 53.08 -1.77 -65.15
N HIS A 62 52.26 -2.48 -65.93
CA HIS A 62 51.14 -1.93 -66.70
C HIS A 62 49.77 -2.51 -66.33
N THR A 63 49.72 -3.41 -65.34
CA THR A 63 48.46 -3.93 -64.77
C THR A 63 48.31 -3.34 -63.37
N PRO A 64 47.80 -2.11 -63.21
CA PRO A 64 47.64 -1.54 -61.88
C PRO A 64 46.73 -2.46 -61.07
N THR A 65 47.21 -2.90 -59.90
CA THR A 65 46.41 -3.66 -58.94
C THR A 65 45.16 -2.84 -58.64
N VAL A 66 44.01 -3.31 -59.11
CA VAL A 66 42.73 -2.64 -58.91
C VAL A 66 42.36 -2.79 -57.43
N THR A 67 42.80 -1.83 -56.62
CA THR A 67 42.36 -1.70 -55.24
C THR A 67 40.90 -1.26 -55.27
N LEU A 68 39.99 -2.16 -54.87
CA LEU A 68 38.60 -1.79 -54.64
C LEU A 68 38.56 -0.78 -53.49
N VAL A 69 38.41 0.49 -53.84
CA VAL A 69 38.13 1.55 -52.86
C VAL A 69 36.64 1.48 -52.58
N GLU A 70 36.28 0.94 -51.42
CA GLU A 70 34.90 0.93 -50.92
C GLU A 70 34.42 2.37 -50.74
N THR A 71 33.83 2.91 -51.81
CA THR A 71 33.26 4.24 -51.79
C THR A 71 31.91 4.14 -51.10
N HIS A 72 31.90 4.49 -49.82
CA HIS A 72 30.66 4.56 -49.05
C HIS A 72 29.71 5.54 -49.72
N ASN A 73 28.47 5.10 -49.95
CA ASN A 73 27.44 5.94 -50.51
C ASN A 73 27.21 7.13 -49.56
N PRO A 74 27.21 8.38 -50.08
CA PRO A 74 27.05 9.58 -49.25
C PRO A 74 25.73 9.63 -48.46
N ILE A 75 24.75 8.78 -48.77
CA ILE A 75 23.45 8.69 -48.08
C ILE A 75 23.52 7.89 -46.76
N VAL A 76 24.46 6.95 -46.65
CA VAL A 76 24.65 6.10 -45.46
C VAL A 76 24.74 6.90 -44.15
N PRO A 77 25.57 7.96 -44.03
CA PRO A 77 25.66 8.71 -42.78
C PRO A 77 24.34 9.36 -42.36
N TYR A 78 23.53 9.82 -43.32
CA TYR A 78 22.24 10.43 -43.02
C TYR A 78 21.21 9.40 -42.51
N ILE A 79 21.19 8.20 -43.10
CA ILE A 79 20.35 7.10 -42.62
C ILE A 79 20.80 6.68 -41.22
N THR A 80 22.10 6.56 -40.99
CA THR A 80 22.66 6.22 -39.67
C THR A 80 22.27 7.27 -38.63
N GLN A 81 22.47 8.56 -38.92
CA GLN A 81 22.13 9.64 -38.00
C GLN A 81 20.61 9.68 -37.69
N SER A 82 19.76 9.49 -38.70
CA SER A 82 18.31 9.46 -38.49
C SER A 82 17.88 8.28 -37.62
N ARG A 83 18.45 7.10 -37.84
CA ARG A 83 18.16 5.90 -37.04
C ARG A 83 18.64 6.08 -35.60
N GLU A 84 19.83 6.61 -35.40
CA GLU A 84 20.40 6.87 -34.08
C GLU A 84 19.55 7.89 -33.30
N ALA A 85 19.14 8.99 -33.96
CA ALA A 85 18.29 10.00 -33.34
C ALA A 85 16.92 9.41 -32.93
N VAL A 86 16.27 8.66 -33.81
CA VAL A 86 14.97 8.02 -33.51
C VAL A 86 15.12 6.97 -32.41
N SER A 87 16.16 6.13 -32.49
CA SER A 87 16.41 5.09 -31.48
C SER A 87 16.77 5.68 -30.13
N GLY A 88 17.51 6.79 -30.11
CA GLY A 88 17.84 7.54 -28.89
C GLY A 88 16.59 8.11 -28.23
N VAL A 89 15.76 8.84 -28.98
CA VAL A 89 14.50 9.42 -28.46
C VAL A 89 13.55 8.33 -27.95
N LEU A 90 13.42 7.22 -28.69
CA LEU A 90 12.59 6.09 -28.28
C LEU A 90 13.16 5.40 -27.03
N GLY A 91 14.48 5.30 -26.94
CA GLY A 91 15.20 4.78 -25.77
C GLY A 91 14.96 5.63 -24.52
N ASP A 92 15.07 6.95 -24.64
CA ASP A 92 14.84 7.90 -23.56
C ASP A 92 13.39 7.89 -23.07
N ALA A 93 12.43 7.86 -24.01
CA ALA A 93 11.01 7.75 -23.69
C ALA A 93 10.70 6.44 -22.94
N LYS A 94 11.26 5.32 -23.42
CA LYS A 94 11.14 4.03 -22.74
C LYS A 94 11.79 4.07 -21.35
N GLY A 95 12.95 4.68 -21.22
CA GLY A 95 13.66 4.86 -19.95
C GLY A 95 12.84 5.66 -18.94
N ALA A 96 12.20 6.75 -19.36
CA ALA A 96 11.33 7.56 -18.51
C ALA A 96 10.10 6.77 -18.01
N VAL A 97 9.45 6.01 -18.90
CA VAL A 97 8.32 5.15 -18.54
C VAL A 97 8.75 4.03 -17.59
N GLN A 98 9.82 3.31 -17.93
CA GLN A 98 10.35 2.25 -17.09
C GLN A 98 10.81 2.77 -15.73
N GLY A 99 11.40 3.96 -15.68
CA GLY A 99 11.76 4.64 -14.43
C GLY A 99 10.55 5.00 -13.58
N GLY A 100 9.48 5.51 -14.20
CA GLY A 100 8.20 5.79 -13.53
C GLY A 100 7.56 4.53 -12.95
N VAL A 101 7.46 3.48 -13.76
CA VAL A 101 6.93 2.17 -13.35
C VAL A 101 7.78 1.55 -12.24
N SER A 102 9.11 1.64 -12.34
CA SER A 102 10.02 1.11 -11.31
C SER A 102 9.85 1.83 -9.97
N LYS A 103 9.64 3.15 -9.98
CA LYS A 103 9.33 3.92 -8.77
C LYS A 103 8.00 3.51 -8.18
N TRP A 104 6.98 3.32 -9.01
CA TRP A 104 5.67 2.85 -8.56
C TRP A 104 5.74 1.46 -7.94
N ILE A 105 6.40 0.50 -8.59
CA ILE A 105 6.59 -0.85 -8.06
C ILE A 105 7.39 -0.81 -6.76
N SER A 106 8.41 0.05 -6.65
CA SER A 106 9.19 0.19 -5.42
C SER A 106 8.34 0.76 -4.27
N PHE A 107 7.44 1.70 -4.59
CA PHE A 107 6.48 2.22 -3.64
C PHE A 107 5.48 1.14 -3.21
N GLU A 108 4.90 0.40 -4.16
CA GLU A 108 3.96 -0.69 -3.88
C GLU A 108 4.59 -1.76 -2.99
N ARG A 109 5.80 -2.23 -3.31
CA ARG A 109 6.54 -3.20 -2.48
C ARG A 109 6.90 -2.63 -1.12
N GLY A 110 7.16 -1.32 -1.03
CA GLY A 110 7.37 -0.62 0.23
C GLY A 110 6.12 -0.70 1.10
N VAL A 111 4.97 -0.31 0.54
CA VAL A 111 3.66 -0.37 1.21
C VAL A 111 3.30 -1.80 1.58
N GLU A 112 3.48 -2.77 0.68
CA GLU A 112 3.20 -4.19 0.95
C GLU A 112 4.03 -4.71 2.12
N ARG A 113 5.32 -4.38 2.17
CA ARG A 113 6.20 -4.77 3.27
C ARG A 113 5.76 -4.14 4.59
N GLU A 114 5.44 -2.85 4.59
CA GLU A 114 4.95 -2.16 5.80
C GLU A 114 3.61 -2.75 6.26
N VAL A 115 2.64 -2.91 5.35
CA VAL A 115 1.34 -3.52 5.64
C VAL A 115 1.50 -4.93 6.19
N LYS A 116 2.35 -5.75 5.59
CA LYS A 116 2.62 -7.11 6.06
C LYS A 116 3.35 -7.15 7.40
N SER A 117 4.16 -6.14 7.71
CA SER A 117 4.82 -6.02 9.02
C SER A 117 3.84 -5.62 10.12
N VAL A 118 2.85 -4.80 9.78
CA VAL A 118 1.86 -4.28 10.71
C VAL A 118 0.73 -5.29 10.95
N LEU A 119 0.34 -6.02 9.91
CA LEU A 119 -0.81 -6.92 9.90
C LEU A 119 -0.37 -8.37 10.19
N PRO A 120 -0.59 -8.88 11.41
CA PRO A 120 -0.21 -10.23 11.77
C PRO A 120 -1.11 -11.26 11.07
N SER A 121 -0.50 -12.27 10.44
CA SER A 121 -1.25 -13.35 9.76
C SER A 121 -1.96 -14.31 10.73
N ASP A 122 -1.70 -14.18 12.03
CA ASP A 122 -2.20 -15.00 13.14
C ASP A 122 -3.48 -14.42 13.79
N GLU A 123 -4.08 -13.39 13.18
CA GLU A 123 -5.33 -12.77 13.65
C GLU A 123 -6.41 -12.90 12.56
N PRO A 124 -7.65 -13.34 12.89
CA PRO A 124 -8.72 -13.47 11.91
C PRO A 124 -9.26 -12.09 11.50
N LEU A 125 -8.62 -11.50 10.48
CA LEU A 125 -8.94 -10.16 10.00
C LEU A 125 -10.35 -10.03 9.42
N ASN A 126 -10.84 -11.08 8.77
CA ASN A 126 -12.11 -11.03 8.05
C ASN A 126 -13.31 -10.76 8.98
N PRO A 127 -13.52 -11.52 10.08
CA PRO A 127 -14.56 -11.16 11.04
C PRO A 127 -14.23 -9.87 11.82
N GLY A 128 -12.97 -9.66 12.22
CA GLY A 128 -12.58 -8.51 13.03
C GLY A 128 -12.85 -7.16 12.35
N LEU A 129 -12.49 -7.04 11.06
CA LEU A 129 -12.76 -5.82 10.29
C LEU A 129 -14.25 -5.57 10.11
N ILE A 130 -15.04 -6.63 9.86
CA ILE A 130 -16.50 -6.52 9.74
C ILE A 130 -17.10 -6.01 11.05
N TYR A 131 -16.66 -6.51 12.21
CA TYR A 131 -17.15 -6.02 13.50
C TYR A 131 -16.78 -4.56 13.77
N VAL A 132 -15.58 -4.13 13.38
CA VAL A 132 -15.16 -2.72 13.47
C VAL A 132 -16.05 -1.82 12.61
N LEU A 133 -16.38 -2.26 11.39
CA LEU A 133 -17.27 -1.53 10.49
C LEU A 133 -18.70 -1.47 11.02
N ILE A 134 -19.23 -2.58 11.53
CA ILE A 134 -20.55 -2.63 12.20
C ILE A 134 -20.57 -1.69 13.41
N SER A 135 -19.48 -1.61 14.18
CA SER A 135 -19.39 -0.70 15.32
C SER A 135 -19.51 0.76 14.89
N GLY A 136 -18.83 1.15 13.81
CA GLY A 136 -18.96 2.49 13.23
C GLY A 136 -20.37 2.79 12.70
N LEU A 137 -20.97 1.82 12.01
CA LEU A 137 -22.35 1.93 11.53
C LEU A 137 -23.35 2.05 12.68
N SER A 138 -23.11 1.33 13.78
CA SER A 138 -23.87 1.44 15.02
C SER A 138 -23.73 2.83 15.65
N GLY A 139 -22.51 3.41 15.67
CA GLY A 139 -22.28 4.79 16.08
C GLY A 139 -23.06 5.82 15.23
N SER A 140 -23.17 5.58 13.92
CA SER A 140 -23.98 6.40 13.00
C SER A 140 -25.47 6.32 13.31
N VAL A 141 -25.99 5.10 13.53
CA VAL A 141 -27.40 4.88 13.89
C VAL A 141 -27.71 5.51 15.25
N LEU A 142 -26.82 5.36 16.23
CA LEU A 142 -27.00 5.90 17.58
C LEU A 142 -27.02 7.42 17.62
N THR A 143 -26.26 8.07 16.73
CA THR A 143 -26.21 9.55 16.65
C THR A 143 -27.11 10.15 15.59
N ARG A 144 -27.98 9.34 14.96
CA ARG A 144 -28.89 9.75 13.88
C ARG A 144 -29.74 10.98 14.22
N THR A 145 -30.18 11.10 15.48
CA THR A 145 -31.07 12.17 15.97
C THR A 145 -30.34 13.27 16.75
N ARG A 146 -29.00 13.20 16.87
CA ARG A 146 -28.22 14.21 17.59
C ARG A 146 -27.66 15.30 16.66
N SER A 147 -27.13 16.35 17.28
CA SER A 147 -26.53 17.52 16.63
C SER A 147 -25.57 17.15 15.50
N LEU A 148 -25.57 17.96 14.44
CA LEU A 148 -24.80 17.79 13.21
C LEU A 148 -23.31 17.39 13.41
N PRO A 149 -22.50 18.00 14.31
CA PRO A 149 -21.10 17.60 14.47
C PRO A 149 -20.95 16.18 15.03
N ILE A 150 -21.75 15.81 16.03
CA ILE A 150 -21.62 14.49 16.67
C ILE A 150 -22.03 13.36 15.73
N ARG A 151 -22.90 13.63 14.75
CA ARG A 151 -23.29 12.68 13.71
C ARG A 151 -22.16 12.32 12.76
N PHE A 152 -21.24 13.25 12.50
CA PHE A 152 -20.06 12.99 11.65
C PHE A 152 -18.89 12.43 12.45
N LEU A 153 -18.75 12.82 13.72
CA LEU A 153 -17.67 12.38 14.60
C LEU A 153 -17.93 11.01 15.24
N ALA A 154 -19.18 10.65 15.51
CA ALA A 154 -19.47 9.40 16.20
C ALA A 154 -19.10 8.13 15.42
N PRO A 155 -19.39 7.99 14.10
CA PRO A 155 -18.97 6.81 13.36
C PRO A 155 -17.45 6.55 13.43
N PRO A 156 -16.55 7.51 13.12
CA PRO A 156 -15.12 7.27 13.21
C PRO A 156 -14.65 7.06 14.65
N ILE A 157 -15.24 7.72 15.65
CA ILE A 157 -14.88 7.48 17.07
C ILE A 157 -15.23 6.04 17.46
N PHE A 158 -16.44 5.57 17.13
CA PHE A 158 -16.84 4.19 17.43
C PHE A 158 -15.96 3.17 16.70
N THR A 159 -15.61 3.43 15.44
CA THR A 159 -14.66 2.60 14.68
C THR A 159 -13.30 2.56 15.37
N LEU A 160 -12.75 3.70 15.79
CA LEU A 160 -11.45 3.78 16.47
C LEU A 160 -11.46 3.11 17.85
N LEU A 161 -12.58 3.19 18.58
CA LEU A 161 -12.75 2.50 19.87
C LEU A 161 -12.89 0.98 19.71
N ALA A 162 -13.60 0.53 18.67
CA ALA A 162 -13.79 -0.89 18.38
C ALA A 162 -12.53 -1.56 17.80
N PHE A 163 -11.65 -0.80 17.16
CA PHE A 163 -10.43 -1.29 16.53
C PHE A 163 -9.50 -2.06 17.49
N PRO A 164 -9.08 -1.51 18.66
CA PRO A 164 -8.27 -2.25 19.64
C PRO A 164 -9.02 -3.41 20.30
N TYR A 165 -10.35 -3.41 20.27
CA TYR A 165 -11.16 -4.47 20.85
C TYR A 165 -11.23 -5.71 19.95
N PHE A 166 -11.48 -5.52 18.64
CA PHE A 166 -11.59 -6.63 17.68
C PHE A 166 -10.28 -7.02 17.02
N LEU A 167 -9.29 -6.11 16.99
CA LEU A 167 -7.98 -6.34 16.38
C LEU A 167 -6.83 -5.93 17.33
N PRO A 168 -6.69 -6.58 18.50
CA PRO A 168 -5.69 -6.21 19.51
C PRO A 168 -4.24 -6.28 19.00
N LYS A 169 -3.87 -7.33 18.24
CA LYS A 169 -2.48 -7.49 17.77
C LYS A 169 -2.14 -6.45 16.70
N THR A 170 -3.03 -6.28 15.72
CA THR A 170 -2.88 -5.26 14.68
C THR A 170 -2.80 -3.84 15.29
N SER A 171 -3.66 -3.54 16.27
CA SER A 171 -3.66 -2.24 16.96
C SER A 171 -2.36 -1.98 17.71
N HIS A 172 -1.81 -3.00 18.37
CA HIS A 172 -0.52 -2.88 19.06
C HIS A 172 0.63 -2.62 18.07
N ASN A 173 0.67 -3.33 16.94
CA ASN A 173 1.68 -3.15 15.89
C ASN A 173 1.60 -1.76 15.24
N ILE A 174 0.39 -1.28 14.96
CA ILE A 174 0.19 0.08 14.44
C ILE A 174 0.70 1.11 15.45
N ARG A 175 0.36 0.94 16.73
CA ARG A 175 0.78 1.86 17.78
C ARG A 175 2.31 1.87 17.96
N SER A 176 2.95 0.72 17.94
CA SER A 176 4.42 0.62 18.04
C SER A 176 5.10 1.22 16.82
N TYR A 177 4.54 1.02 15.62
CA TYR A 177 5.03 1.67 14.40
C TYR A 177 4.94 3.20 14.47
N PHE A 178 3.80 3.76 14.89
CA PHE A 178 3.64 5.21 15.08
C PHE A 178 4.60 5.75 16.14
N SER A 179 4.76 5.06 17.27
CA SER A 179 5.72 5.44 18.30
C SER A 179 7.16 5.44 17.77
N ASN A 180 7.57 4.42 17.00
CA ASN A 180 8.90 4.37 16.37
C ASN A 180 9.11 5.51 15.37
N LEU A 181 8.09 5.87 14.59
CA LEU A 181 8.15 7.00 13.66
C LEU A 181 8.24 8.34 14.38
N GLU A 182 7.45 8.54 15.44
CA GLU A 182 7.47 9.73 16.29
C GLU A 182 8.85 9.89 16.94
N ASN A 183 9.40 8.83 17.53
CA ASN A 183 10.73 8.85 18.12
C ASN A 183 11.84 9.20 17.12
N LYS A 184 11.70 8.75 15.87
CA LYS A 184 12.70 8.99 14.82
C LYS A 184 12.68 10.41 14.25
N HIS A 185 11.49 10.99 14.07
CA HIS A 185 11.34 12.28 13.37
C HIS A 185 11.02 13.45 14.31
N PHE A 186 10.35 13.18 15.44
CA PHE A 186 9.83 14.19 16.37
C PHE A 186 9.98 13.75 17.84
N PRO A 187 11.21 13.65 18.37
CA PRO A 187 11.46 13.13 19.71
C PRO A 187 10.81 13.96 20.83
N GLU A 188 10.70 15.28 20.67
CA GLU A 188 10.01 16.15 21.64
C GLU A 188 8.51 15.88 21.73
N PHE A 189 7.88 15.49 20.60
CA PHE A 189 6.46 15.16 20.56
C PHE A 189 6.21 13.79 21.20
N ALA A 190 7.07 12.81 20.92
CA ALA A 190 7.00 11.48 21.51
C ALA A 190 7.03 11.53 23.05
N ALA A 191 7.96 12.28 23.64
CA ALA A 191 8.06 12.43 25.09
C ALA A 191 6.78 13.03 25.73
N LYS A 192 6.15 14.00 25.06
CA LYS A 192 4.87 14.59 25.52
C LYS A 192 3.71 13.60 25.37
N HIS A 193 3.66 12.88 24.25
CA HIS A 193 2.64 11.87 24.00
C HIS A 193 2.70 10.76 25.05
N ASP A 194 3.90 10.25 25.35
CA ASP A 194 4.11 9.22 26.39
C ASP A 194 3.68 9.73 27.78
N HIS A 195 4.03 10.96 28.13
CA HIS A 195 3.59 11.57 29.39
C HIS A 195 2.07 11.67 29.50
N ILE A 196 1.39 12.11 28.42
CA ILE A 196 -0.08 12.21 28.37
C ILE A 196 -0.72 10.83 28.49
N VAL A 197 -0.21 9.85 27.76
CA VAL A 197 -0.71 8.47 27.79
C VAL A 197 -0.54 7.86 29.17
N GLN A 198 0.63 7.98 29.78
CA GLN A 198 0.90 7.42 31.10
C GLN A 198 0.02 8.07 32.18
N THR A 199 -0.11 9.41 32.13
CA THR A 199 -0.99 10.16 33.02
C THR A 199 -2.45 9.74 32.83
N GLY A 200 -2.88 9.59 31.58
CA GLY A 200 -4.23 9.12 31.24
C GLY A 200 -4.53 7.74 31.80
N ILE A 201 -3.63 6.77 31.59
CA ILE A 201 -3.78 5.39 32.10
C ILE A 201 -3.83 5.38 33.64
N ALA A 202 -3.00 6.18 34.30
CA ALA A 202 -3.00 6.29 35.76
C ALA A 202 -4.34 6.86 36.28
N HIS A 203 -4.88 7.91 35.65
CA HIS A 203 -6.18 8.46 36.05
C HIS A 203 -7.36 7.54 35.72
N THR A 204 -7.32 6.85 34.58
CA THR A 204 -8.39 5.92 34.18
C THR A 204 -8.44 4.70 35.08
N SER A 205 -7.28 4.09 35.41
CA SER A 205 -7.23 2.98 36.37
C SER A 205 -7.71 3.42 37.76
N GLY A 206 -7.25 4.59 38.24
CA GLY A 206 -7.74 5.18 39.49
C GLY A 206 -9.25 5.45 39.50
N LEU A 207 -9.84 5.85 38.37
CA LEU A 207 -11.29 6.05 38.26
C LEU A 207 -12.05 4.73 38.35
N PHE A 208 -11.55 3.65 37.74
CA PHE A 208 -12.20 2.34 37.82
C PHE A 208 -12.24 1.80 39.25
N TYR A 209 -11.16 1.96 40.02
CA TYR A 209 -11.16 1.62 41.45
C TYR A 209 -12.21 2.43 42.20
N ARG A 210 -12.25 3.76 41.98
CA ARG A 210 -13.22 4.64 42.63
C ARG A 210 -14.68 4.35 42.29
N ILE A 211 -14.97 3.86 41.08
CA ILE A 211 -16.33 3.43 40.71
C ILE A 211 -16.71 2.15 41.45
N GLY A 212 -15.77 1.21 41.61
CA GLY A 212 -15.95 0.01 42.42
C GLY A 212 -16.27 0.36 43.88
N ASP A 213 -15.44 1.21 44.48
CA ASP A 213 -15.60 1.67 45.87
C ASP A 213 -16.93 2.43 46.05
N ALA A 214 -17.28 3.31 45.11
CA ALA A 214 -18.55 4.04 45.15
C ALA A 214 -19.78 3.14 45.01
N ALA A 215 -19.65 1.97 44.37
CA ALA A 215 -20.74 1.00 44.27
C ALA A 215 -20.97 0.27 45.61
N GLU A 216 -19.90 0.03 46.37
CA GLU A 216 -19.99 -0.49 47.74
C GLU A 216 -20.60 0.55 48.68
N ASP A 217 -20.14 1.81 48.61
CA ASP A 217 -20.70 2.93 49.36
C ASP A 217 -22.19 3.17 49.05
N ALA A 218 -22.59 3.01 47.78
CA ALA A 218 -23.99 3.14 47.36
C ALA A 218 -24.88 2.03 47.94
N ARG A 219 -24.37 0.80 48.06
CA ARG A 219 -25.08 -0.30 48.72
C ARG A 219 -25.24 -0.03 50.21
N GLU A 220 -24.19 0.43 50.88
CA GLU A 220 -24.24 0.77 52.30
C GLU A 220 -25.21 1.92 52.59
N TRP A 221 -25.20 2.98 51.77
CA TRP A 221 -26.15 4.08 51.88
C TRP A 221 -27.59 3.63 51.59
N GLY A 222 -27.79 2.75 50.60
CA GLY A 222 -29.08 2.16 50.31
C GLY A 222 -29.68 1.42 51.51
N HIS A 223 -28.88 0.61 52.21
CA HIS A 223 -29.32 -0.07 53.43
C HIS A 223 -29.65 0.91 54.56
N LYS A 224 -28.81 1.93 54.79
CA LYS A 224 -29.07 2.98 55.80
C LYS A 224 -30.30 3.82 55.49
N ALA A 225 -30.58 4.09 54.22
CA ALA A 225 -31.77 4.82 53.80
C ALA A 225 -33.05 4.00 54.03
N VAL A 226 -33.03 2.71 53.69
CA VAL A 226 -34.15 1.79 53.96
C VAL A 226 -34.40 1.67 55.46
N GLU A 227 -33.34 1.56 56.28
CA GLU A 227 -33.45 1.50 57.74
C GLU A 227 -33.98 2.82 58.35
N GLY A 228 -33.58 3.98 57.82
CA GLY A 228 -34.09 5.29 58.25
C GLY A 228 -35.57 5.50 57.93
N VAL A 229 -36.02 5.03 56.76
CA VAL A 229 -37.45 5.03 56.40
C VAL A 229 -38.21 4.04 57.28
N GLU A 230 -37.67 2.85 57.56
CA GLU A 230 -38.30 1.87 58.45
C GLU A 230 -38.45 2.40 59.89
N LYS A 231 -37.43 3.11 60.42
CA LYS A 231 -37.47 3.73 61.76
C LYS A 231 -38.47 4.88 61.88
N THR A 232 -38.68 5.64 60.80
CA THR A 232 -39.57 6.82 60.81
C THR A 232 -41.00 6.48 60.43
N THR A 233 -41.21 5.49 59.57
CA THR A 233 -42.53 5.10 59.04
C THR A 233 -43.07 3.82 59.67
N GLY A 234 -42.25 3.04 60.38
CA GLY A 234 -42.62 1.75 60.96
C GLY A 234 -42.86 0.64 59.94
N LEU A 235 -42.64 0.90 58.64
CA LEU A 235 -42.86 -0.05 57.55
C LEU A 235 -41.63 -0.96 57.38
N ARG A 236 -41.84 -2.29 57.44
CA ARG A 236 -40.83 -3.37 57.29
C ARG A 236 -40.33 -3.52 55.85
N LEU A 237 -39.78 -2.45 55.28
CA LEU A 237 -39.32 -2.42 53.89
C LEU A 237 -38.06 -3.29 53.69
N GLY A 238 -37.20 -3.41 54.70
CA GLY A 238 -36.04 -4.31 54.64
C GLY A 238 -36.43 -5.78 54.48
N GLU A 239 -37.49 -6.23 55.15
CA GLU A 239 -37.97 -7.62 55.03
C GLU A 239 -38.56 -7.89 53.64
N ALA A 240 -39.33 -6.95 53.10
CA ALA A 240 -39.93 -7.07 51.76
C ALA A 240 -38.86 -7.17 50.66
N VAL A 241 -37.82 -6.32 50.71
CA VAL A 241 -36.70 -6.36 49.76
C VAL A 241 -35.93 -7.67 49.86
N SER A 242 -35.65 -8.15 51.08
CA SER A 242 -34.94 -9.42 51.29
C SER A 242 -35.71 -10.65 50.79
N ARG A 243 -37.05 -10.63 50.83
CA ARG A 243 -37.89 -11.70 50.26
C ARG A 243 -37.82 -11.71 48.75
N VAL A 244 -37.88 -10.54 48.10
CA VAL A 244 -37.76 -10.41 46.64
C VAL A 244 -36.37 -10.88 46.17
N GLU A 245 -35.32 -10.52 46.89
CA GLU A 245 -33.95 -10.94 46.55
C GLU A 245 -33.77 -12.46 46.68
N LYS A 246 -34.33 -13.08 47.72
CA LYS A 246 -34.34 -14.55 47.88
C LYS A 246 -35.15 -15.26 46.80
N GLU A 247 -36.28 -14.70 46.36
CA GLU A 247 -37.06 -15.26 45.26
C GLU A 247 -36.33 -15.14 43.93
N GLN A 248 -35.68 -14.02 43.66
CA GLN A 248 -34.83 -13.87 42.47
C GLN A 248 -33.64 -14.83 42.48
N GLY A 249 -33.00 -15.04 43.63
CA GLY A 249 -31.94 -16.04 43.80
C GLY A 249 -32.43 -17.45 43.49
N ARG A 250 -33.59 -17.86 44.02
CA ARG A 250 -34.20 -19.16 43.71
C ARG A 250 -34.58 -19.30 42.23
N LEU A 251 -35.06 -18.23 41.59
CA LEU A 251 -35.37 -18.23 40.16
C LEU A 251 -34.11 -18.29 39.29
N ALA A 252 -33.01 -17.67 39.71
CA ALA A 252 -31.72 -17.74 39.04
C ALA A 252 -31.10 -19.13 39.17
N GLU A 253 -31.17 -19.75 40.36
CA GLU A 253 -30.76 -21.13 40.60
C GLU A 253 -31.60 -22.12 39.80
N GLN A 254 -32.93 -21.96 39.75
CA GLN A 254 -33.80 -22.78 38.91
C GLN A 254 -33.48 -22.63 37.42
N LYS A 255 -33.14 -21.42 36.95
CA LYS A 255 -32.69 -21.20 35.56
C LYS A 255 -31.31 -21.81 35.30
N ALA A 256 -30.40 -21.80 36.28
CA ALA A 256 -29.08 -22.43 36.18
C ALA A 256 -29.16 -23.97 36.19
N VAL A 257 -30.13 -24.55 36.90
CA VAL A 257 -30.39 -26.00 36.92
C VAL A 257 -31.15 -26.47 35.69
N ALA A 258 -31.98 -25.62 35.07
CA ALA A 258 -32.76 -25.96 33.87
C ALA A 258 -31.98 -25.88 32.55
N VAL A 259 -30.78 -25.28 32.53
CA VAL A 259 -29.90 -25.26 31.35
C VAL A 259 -28.77 -26.27 31.56
N PRO A 260 -28.85 -27.49 31.00
CA PRO A 260 -27.74 -28.43 31.09
C PRO A 260 -26.54 -27.86 30.32
N VAL A 261 -25.49 -27.51 31.07
CA VAL A 261 -24.17 -27.19 30.52
C VAL A 261 -23.64 -28.45 29.84
N GLN A 262 -23.85 -28.55 28.52
CA GLN A 262 -23.21 -29.59 27.72
C GLN A 262 -21.70 -29.32 27.73
N LYS A 263 -20.96 -30.15 28.46
CA LYS A 263 -19.49 -30.20 28.39
C LYS A 263 -19.11 -30.87 27.07
N TYR A 264 -18.60 -30.10 26.12
CA TYR A 264 -17.95 -30.63 24.93
C TYR A 264 -16.48 -30.87 25.26
N GLU A 265 -16.07 -32.13 25.36
CA GLU A 265 -14.65 -32.48 25.34
C GLU A 265 -14.17 -32.54 23.89
N THR A 266 -13.15 -31.77 23.55
CA THR A 266 -12.49 -31.82 22.24
C THR A 266 -11.69 -33.12 22.14
N VAL A 267 -12.27 -34.13 21.51
CA VAL A 267 -11.60 -35.40 21.25
C VAL A 267 -10.88 -35.34 19.91
N GLY A 268 -9.54 -35.21 19.96
CA GLY A 268 -8.65 -35.76 18.93
C GLY A 268 -8.30 -34.88 17.73
N TYR A 269 -6.99 -34.76 17.49
CA TYR A 269 -6.43 -34.29 16.22
C TYR A 269 -6.61 -35.38 15.15
N VAL A 270 -7.11 -35.02 13.98
CA VAL A 270 -7.00 -35.82 12.75
C VAL A 270 -6.48 -34.94 11.64
N VAL A 271 -5.29 -35.30 11.17
CA VAL A 271 -4.69 -34.86 9.92
C VAL A 271 -5.52 -35.45 8.77
N GLU A 272 -5.72 -34.66 7.72
CA GLU A 272 -6.11 -35.03 6.35
C GLU A 272 -7.50 -34.58 5.85
N GLN A 273 -7.48 -34.23 4.57
CA GLN A 273 -8.38 -33.39 3.79
C GLN A 273 -9.73 -34.05 3.42
N LYS A 274 -10.77 -33.21 3.30
CA LYS A 274 -12.09 -33.31 2.59
C LYS A 274 -13.36 -33.53 3.43
N PRO A 275 -14.51 -32.94 3.00
CA PRO A 275 -15.67 -32.70 3.87
C PRO A 275 -16.77 -33.75 3.70
N VAL A 276 -17.27 -34.33 4.79
CA VAL A 276 -18.59 -34.98 4.84
C VAL A 276 -19.17 -34.75 6.23
N ALA A 277 -20.48 -34.45 6.27
CA ALA A 277 -21.28 -34.01 7.39
C ALA A 277 -21.09 -34.82 8.70
N GLU A 278 -20.95 -34.08 9.80
CA GLU A 278 -20.98 -34.59 11.17
C GLU A 278 -22.43 -34.97 11.54
N VAL A 279 -22.73 -36.26 11.58
CA VAL A 279 -23.98 -36.78 12.14
C VAL A 279 -23.78 -36.99 13.64
N VAL A 280 -24.30 -36.08 14.45
CA VAL A 280 -24.32 -36.18 15.91
C VAL A 280 -25.48 -37.09 16.31
N ALA A 281 -25.18 -38.30 16.79
CA ALA A 281 -26.16 -39.19 17.41
C ALA A 281 -26.09 -39.07 18.95
N PRO A 282 -27.20 -38.85 19.66
CA PRO A 282 -27.21 -38.82 21.12
C PRO A 282 -27.09 -40.25 21.69
N VAL A 283 -26.14 -40.45 22.61
CA VAL A 283 -25.97 -41.70 23.36
C VAL A 283 -26.92 -41.69 24.57
N GLU A 284 -27.84 -42.65 24.65
CA GLU A 284 -28.71 -42.83 25.80
C GLU A 284 -27.92 -43.28 27.05
N PRO A 285 -28.16 -42.70 28.24
CA PRO A 285 -27.44 -43.07 29.45
C PRO A 285 -27.95 -44.41 30.02
N LYS A 286 -26.99 -45.26 30.38
CA LYS A 286 -27.18 -46.60 30.95
C LYS A 286 -27.79 -46.49 32.36
N VAL A 287 -28.99 -47.04 32.55
CA VAL A 287 -29.67 -47.13 33.85
C VAL A 287 -28.99 -48.18 34.72
N GLU A 288 -28.31 -47.76 35.79
CA GLU A 288 -27.83 -48.66 36.84
C GLU A 288 -29.00 -49.08 37.74
N LYS A 289 -29.28 -50.39 37.80
CA LYS A 289 -30.23 -50.99 38.73
C LYS A 289 -29.58 -51.05 40.13
N LYS A 290 -30.15 -50.32 41.10
CA LYS A 290 -29.93 -50.59 42.53
C LYS A 290 -30.61 -51.91 42.89
N LEU A 291 -29.82 -52.89 43.31
CA LEU A 291 -30.31 -54.09 44.00
C LEU A 291 -30.72 -53.68 45.42
N VAL A 292 -31.93 -54.12 45.81
CA VAL A 292 -32.47 -54.10 47.18
C VAL A 292 -31.80 -55.17 48.00
#